data_AF-A0A7C2S7X1-F1
#
_entry.id   AF-A0A7C2S7X1-F1
#
_cell.length_a   1.000
_cell.length_b   1.000
_cell.length_c   1.000
_cell.angle_alpha   90.00
_cell.angle_beta   90.00
_cell.angle_gamma   90.00
#
_symmetry.space_group_name_H-M   'P 1'
#
loop_
_entity.id
_entity.type
_entity.pdbx_description
1 polymer ?
#
loop_
_entity_poly.entity_id
_entity_poly.type
_entity_poly.pdbx_seq_one_letter_code
_entity_poly.pdbx_strand_id
1 'polypeptide(L)'
;MILWISKRIPRPKQYKPRDIVAIDINEKKIVYGDDEINRSINTSVDIVYRWKILAESLQRRYSSPRYPAWRRRKAIHNRIRSYHRKARNVR
;
A
#
# COMPACT_ATOMS: atom_id res chain seq x y z
N MET A 1 -12.29 -15.22 -55.86
CA MET A 1 -11.03 -14.48 -56.06
C MET A 1 -10.86 -13.56 -54.87
N ILE A 2 -9.85 -13.78 -54.03
CA ILE A 2 -9.65 -13.02 -52.78
C ILE A 2 -8.50 -12.04 -53.00
N LEU A 3 -8.80 -10.75 -52.87
CA LEU A 3 -7.80 -9.69 -52.96
C LEU A 3 -7.18 -9.50 -51.57
N TRP A 4 -5.90 -9.85 -51.43
CA TRP A 4 -5.15 -9.60 -50.20
C TRP A 4 -4.54 -8.21 -50.27
N ILE A 5 -4.96 -7.32 -49.36
CA ILE A 5 -4.39 -5.98 -49.23
C ILE A 5 -3.49 -5.97 -47.99
N SER A 6 -2.19 -5.77 -48.19
CA SER A 6 -1.24 -5.52 -47.11
C SER A 6 -0.92 -4.03 -47.03
N LYS A 7 -1.11 -3.40 -45.86
CA LYS A 7 -0.70 -2.02 -45.60
C LYS A 7 0.53 -2.00 -44.69
N ARG A 8 1.64 -1.45 -45.19
CA ARG A 8 2.87 -1.30 -44.41
C ARG A 8 2.71 -0.12 -43.46
N ILE A 9 2.50 -0.39 -42.17
CA ILE A 9 2.43 0.65 -41.13
C ILE A 9 3.88 1.02 -40.74
N PRO A 10 4.31 2.29 -40.90
CA PRO A 10 5.63 2.71 -40.47
C PRO A 10 5.74 2.61 -38.94
N ARG A 11 6.90 2.17 -38.45
CA ARG A 11 7.16 2.18 -37.01
C ARG A 11 7.13 3.64 -36.52
N PRO A 12 6.52 3.93 -35.36
CA PRO A 12 6.60 5.25 -34.76
C PRO A 12 8.07 5.66 -34.58
N LYS A 13 8.35 6.95 -34.75
CA LYS A 13 9.70 7.49 -34.53
C LYS A 13 10.11 7.22 -33.08
N GLN A 14 11.35 6.75 -32.87
CA GLN A 14 11.92 6.67 -31.53
C GLN A 14 11.99 8.07 -30.93
N TYR A 15 11.28 8.27 -29.82
CA TYR A 15 11.36 9.48 -29.02
C TYR A 15 12.38 9.24 -27.90
N LYS A 16 13.36 10.13 -27.76
CA LYS A 16 14.20 10.18 -26.56
C LYS A 16 13.42 10.97 -25.50
N PRO A 17 13.01 10.36 -24.39
CA PRO A 17 12.39 11.10 -23.32
C PRO A 17 13.37 12.13 -22.79
N ARG A 18 12.93 13.39 -22.71
CA ARG A 18 13.60 14.46 -21.95
C ARG A 18 12.87 14.55 -20.62
N ASP A 19 13.62 14.78 -19.53
CA ASP A 19 13.10 14.95 -18.17
C ASP A 19 12.40 13.70 -17.60
N ILE A 20 13.17 12.62 -17.39
CA ILE A 20 12.68 11.36 -16.82
C ILE A 20 12.84 11.40 -15.30
N VAL A 21 11.73 11.23 -14.59
CA VAL A 21 11.74 11.01 -13.14
C VAL A 21 11.53 9.52 -12.87
N ALA A 22 12.50 8.88 -12.22
CA ALA A 22 12.33 7.56 -11.66
C ALA A 22 11.54 7.66 -10.35
N ILE A 23 10.54 6.79 -10.17
CA ILE A 23 9.73 6.73 -8.95
C ILE A 23 9.74 5.29 -8.45
N ASP A 24 10.19 5.10 -7.22
CA ASP A 24 10.15 3.84 -6.49
C ASP A 24 9.16 3.96 -5.31
N ILE A 25 8.15 3.10 -5.30
CA ILE A 25 7.06 3.12 -4.32
C ILE A 25 7.23 1.92 -3.39
N ASN A 26 7.66 2.18 -2.16
CA ASN A 26 7.81 1.18 -1.12
C ASN A 26 6.94 1.48 0.10
N GLU A 27 6.74 0.47 0.95
CA GLU A 27 5.89 0.60 2.16
C GLU A 27 6.42 1.62 3.16
N LYS A 28 7.72 1.89 3.22
CA LYS A 28 8.31 2.84 4.18
C LYS A 28 8.53 4.24 3.60
N LYS A 29 8.85 4.31 2.31
CA LYS A 29 9.16 5.55 1.62
C LYS A 29 8.79 5.45 0.15
N ILE A 30 8.35 6.56 -0.40
CA ILE A 30 8.32 6.79 -1.84
C ILE A 30 9.57 7.59 -2.17
N VAL A 31 10.43 7.05 -3.04
CA VAL A 31 11.65 7.71 -3.49
C VAL A 31 11.44 8.12 -4.94
N TYR A 32 11.78 9.36 -5.26
CA TYR A 32 11.73 9.82 -6.65
C TYR A 32 12.91 10.71 -6.97
N GLY A 33 13.39 10.63 -8.20
CA GLY A 33 14.51 11.41 -8.64
C GLY A 33 14.86 11.27 -10.11
N ASP A 34 15.64 12.20 -10.58
CA ASP A 34 16.29 12.24 -11.89
C ASP A 34 17.81 12.32 -11.71
N ASP A 35 18.53 12.81 -12.71
CA ASP A 35 19.98 13.00 -12.66
C ASP A 35 20.43 14.12 -11.70
N GLU A 36 19.54 15.03 -11.29
CA GLU A 36 19.86 16.19 -10.45
C GLU A 36 19.16 16.17 -9.08
N ILE A 37 17.96 15.60 -8.99
CA ILE A 37 17.07 15.66 -7.83
C ILE A 37 16.89 14.26 -7.25
N ASN A 38 17.08 14.11 -5.94
CA ASN A 38 16.73 12.89 -5.20
C ASN A 38 15.93 13.27 -3.95
N ARG A 39 14.64 12.92 -3.92
CA ARG A 39 13.73 13.20 -2.81
C ARG A 39 13.07 11.93 -2.32
N SER A 40 12.70 11.94 -1.04
CA SER A 40 11.93 10.85 -0.44
C SER A 40 10.79 11.38 0.43
N ILE A 41 9.65 10.70 0.35
CA ILE A 41 8.47 10.95 1.18
C ILE A 41 8.30 9.72 2.06
N ASN A 42 8.38 9.91 3.38
CA ASN A 42 8.08 8.82 4.31
C ASN A 42 6.57 8.50 4.22
N THR A 43 6.26 7.22 4.14
CA THR A 43 4.87 6.75 4.18
C THR A 43 4.49 6.38 5.61
N SER A 44 3.26 6.68 5.98
CA SER A 44 2.76 6.38 7.33
C SER A 44 2.34 4.91 7.53
N VAL A 45 2.66 4.04 6.56
CA VAL A 45 2.22 2.62 6.52
C VAL A 45 2.80 1.82 7.69
N ASP A 46 4.05 2.06 8.10
CA ASP A 46 4.66 1.36 9.24
C ASP A 46 3.87 1.58 10.54
N ILE A 47 3.39 2.81 10.76
CA ILE A 47 2.57 3.18 11.92
C ILE A 47 1.23 2.46 11.87
N VAL A 48 0.58 2.45 10.70
CA VAL A 48 -0.69 1.73 10.48
C VAL A 48 -0.52 0.23 10.71
N TYR A 49 0.57 -0.34 10.17
CA TYR A 49 0.92 -1.74 10.30
C TYR A 49 1.13 -2.15 11.77
N ARG A 50 1.82 -1.30 12.55
CA ARG A 50 1.99 -1.49 13.99
C ARG A 50 0.65 -1.57 14.72
N TRP A 51 -0.29 -0.66 14.43
CA TRP A 51 -1.62 -0.70 15.06
C TRP A 51 -2.43 -1.94 14.66
N LYS A 52 -2.31 -2.38 13.39
CA LYS A 52 -2.91 -3.62 12.90
C LYS A 52 -2.40 -4.83 13.68
N ILE A 53 -1.08 -4.99 13.82
CA ILE A 53 -0.48 -6.09 14.59
C ILE A 53 -0.98 -6.09 16.04
N LEU A 54 -1.06 -4.92 16.67
CA LEU A 54 -1.55 -4.83 18.05
C LEU A 54 -3.01 -5.26 18.18
N ALA A 55 -3.86 -4.91 17.21
CA ALA A 55 -5.26 -5.36 17.19
C ALA A 55 -5.35 -6.89 17.00
N GLU A 56 -4.60 -7.45 16.04
CA GLU A 56 -4.59 -8.88 15.75
C GLU A 56 -4.03 -9.70 16.92
N SER A 57 -2.97 -9.22 17.58
CA SER A 57 -2.39 -9.89 18.75
C SER A 57 -3.39 -9.98 19.91
N LEU A 58 -4.19 -8.93 20.15
CA LEU A 58 -5.26 -8.96 21.13
C LEU A 58 -6.39 -9.90 20.71
N GLN A 59 -6.78 -9.89 19.44
CA GLN A 59 -7.78 -10.84 18.95
C GLN A 59 -7.31 -12.28 19.16
N ARG A 60 -6.09 -12.62 18.75
CA ARG A 60 -5.48 -13.96 18.93
C ARG A 60 -5.41 -14.36 20.39
N ARG A 61 -4.89 -13.49 21.27
CA ARG A 61 -4.76 -13.77 22.71
C ARG A 61 -6.09 -14.12 23.38
N TYR A 62 -7.18 -13.50 22.91
CA TYR A 62 -8.52 -13.69 23.46
C TYR A 62 -9.44 -14.46 22.51
N SER A 63 -8.88 -15.18 21.53
CA SER A 63 -9.62 -16.08 20.66
C SER A 63 -9.51 -17.49 21.22
N SER A 64 -10.64 -18.09 21.56
CA SER A 64 -10.74 -19.53 21.84
C SER A 64 -11.70 -20.14 20.81
N PRO A 65 -11.48 -21.39 20.35
CA PRO A 65 -12.27 -22.03 19.29
C PRO A 65 -13.78 -21.96 19.50
N ARG A 66 -14.24 -22.10 20.76
CA ARG A 66 -15.67 -22.05 21.12
C ARG A 66 -16.11 -20.71 21.71
N TYR A 67 -15.16 -19.86 22.10
CA TYR A 67 -15.46 -18.63 22.81
C TYR A 67 -14.50 -17.49 22.44
N PRO A 68 -14.87 -16.63 21.47
CA PRO A 68 -14.11 -15.45 21.13
C PRO A 68 -14.30 -14.37 22.21
N ALA A 69 -13.52 -14.46 23.29
CA ALA A 69 -13.64 -13.59 24.46
C ALA A 69 -13.48 -12.10 24.12
N TRP A 70 -12.66 -11.75 23.12
CA TRP A 70 -12.49 -10.36 22.69
C TRP A 70 -13.76 -9.73 22.11
N ARG A 71 -14.69 -10.53 21.56
CA ARG A 71 -15.99 -10.03 21.06
C ARG A 71 -16.98 -9.76 22.19
N ARG A 72 -16.88 -10.53 23.28
CA ARG A 72 -17.84 -10.50 24.40
C ARG A 72 -17.39 -9.54 25.51
N ARG A 73 -16.09 -9.43 25.79
CA ARG A 73 -15.54 -8.54 26.82
C ARG A 73 -15.42 -7.12 26.29
N LYS A 74 -16.31 -6.23 26.74
CA LYS A 74 -16.41 -4.82 26.31
C LYS A 74 -15.07 -4.07 26.36
N ALA A 75 -14.28 -4.24 27.41
CA ALA A 75 -12.98 -3.59 27.55
C ALA A 75 -11.98 -3.99 26.44
N ILE A 76 -11.88 -5.28 26.13
CA ILE A 76 -11.00 -5.79 25.08
C ILE A 76 -11.49 -5.35 23.70
N HIS A 77 -12.80 -5.46 23.46
CA HIS A 77 -13.42 -5.01 22.22
C HIS A 77 -13.17 -3.51 21.96
N ASN A 78 -13.34 -2.68 22.99
CA ASN A 78 -13.08 -1.24 22.89
C ASN A 78 -11.60 -0.93 22.63
N ARG A 79 -10.68 -1.69 23.23
CA ARG A 79 -9.24 -1.54 22.98
C ARG A 79 -8.87 -1.88 21.53
N ILE A 80 -9.40 -2.97 20.98
CA ILE A 80 -9.21 -3.35 19.57
C ILE A 80 -9.79 -2.27 18.64
N ARG A 81 -11.00 -1.77 18.92
CA ARG A 81 -11.60 -0.64 18.18
C ARG A 81 -10.74 0.62 18.25
N SER A 82 -10.16 0.92 19.40
CA SER A 82 -9.25 2.05 19.57
C SER A 82 -8.03 1.92 18.66
N TYR A 83 -7.41 0.74 18.58
CA TYR A 83 -6.27 0.51 17.67
C TYR A 83 -6.64 0.68 16.21
N HIS A 84 -7.80 0.16 15.77
CA HIS A 84 -8.28 0.42 14.41
C HIS A 84 -8.58 1.90 14.13
N ARG A 85 -9.13 2.64 15.10
CA ARG A 85 -9.33 4.10 14.97
C ARG A 85 -8.00 4.84 14.87
N LYS A 86 -7.01 4.49 15.69
CA LYS A 86 -5.66 5.06 15.60
C LYS A 86 -5.04 4.81 14.24
N ALA A 87 -5.13 3.59 13.73
CA ALA A 87 -4.67 3.22 12.39
C ALA A 87 -5.34 4.07 11.29
N ARG A 88 -6.67 4.27 11.37
CA ARG A 88 -7.42 5.09 10.41
C ARG A 88 -7.05 6.57 10.48
N ASN A 89 -6.70 7.08 11.66
CA ASN A 89 -6.38 8.49 11.87
C ASN A 89 -4.92 8.83 11.51
N VAL A 90 -4.10 7.84 11.15
CA VAL A 90 -2.79 8.09 10.58
C VAL A 90 -2.99 8.70 9.20
N ARG A 91 -2.56 9.95 9.05
CA ARG A 91 -2.60 10.71 7.79
C ARG A 91 -1.20 10.82 7.19
#